data_AF-A0A7T8GRR2-F1
#
_entry.id   AF-A0A7T8GRR2-F1
#
_cell.length_a   1.000
_cell.length_b   1.000
_cell.length_c   1.000
_cell.angle_alpha   90.00
_cell.angle_beta   90.00
_cell.angle_gamma   90.00
#
_symmetry.space_group_name_H-M   'P 1'
#
loop_
_entity.id
_entity.type
_entity.pdbx_description
1 polymer ?
#
loop_
_entity_poly.entity_id
_entity_poly.type
_entity_poly.pdbx_seq_one_letter_code
_entity_poly.pdbx_strand_id
1 'polypeptide(L)'
;KRPEQSIASARASVMVYDDLNRKWVHIYHHSLNNTFRVVGRKLHDHEVVINCAILKALKYNQATPTFHQWRDNKQVYGLNFSSKDDAEVFAAAMLRSLE
;
A
#
# COMPACT_ATOMS: atom_id res chain seq x y z
N LYS A 1 -6.74 9.55 -21.94
CA LYS A 1 -6.87 8.40 -21.02
C LYS A 1 -5.97 8.66 -19.82
N ARG A 2 -6.45 8.55 -18.57
CA ARG A 2 -5.57 8.69 -17.40
C ARG A 2 -4.62 7.48 -17.37
N PRO A 3 -3.29 7.68 -17.23
CA PRO A 3 -2.31 6.59 -17.31
C PRO A 3 -2.20 5.75 -16.03
N GLU A 4 -2.98 6.08 -14.99
CA GLU A 4 -2.96 5.38 -13.71
C GLU A 4 -4.36 4.92 -13.30
N GLN A 5 -4.46 3.65 -12.88
CA GLN A 5 -5.68 3.03 -12.40
C GLN A 5 -5.42 2.37 -11.04
N SER A 6 -6.34 2.58 -10.08
CA SER A 6 -6.33 1.87 -8.80
C SER A 6 -6.81 0.44 -9.04
N ILE A 7 -6.01 -0.56 -8.69
CA ILE A 7 -6.36 -1.98 -8.85
C ILE A 7 -6.89 -2.62 -7.55
N ALA A 8 -6.65 -1.96 -6.42
CA ALA A 8 -7.19 -2.32 -5.12
C ALA A 8 -7.27 -1.08 -4.22
N SER A 9 -8.20 -1.08 -3.28
CA SER A 9 -8.36 -0.04 -2.26
C SER A 9 -8.69 -0.68 -0.93
N ALA A 10 -8.03 -0.26 0.14
CA ALA A 10 -8.29 -0.73 1.49
C ALA A 10 -8.14 0.43 2.49
N ARG A 11 -8.81 0.31 3.64
CA ARG A 11 -8.60 1.19 4.79
C ARG A 11 -7.50 0.63 5.66
N ALA A 12 -6.44 1.41 5.86
CA ALA A 12 -5.33 1.02 6.72
C ALA A 12 -4.66 2.25 7.35
N SER A 13 -4.12 2.09 8.56
CA SER A 13 -3.22 3.05 9.17
C SER A 13 -1.79 2.76 8.70
N VAL A 14 -1.21 3.70 7.97
CA VAL A 14 0.23 3.68 7.65
C VAL A 14 1.01 4.06 8.90
N MET A 15 1.82 3.13 9.40
CA MET A 15 2.75 3.41 10.48
C MET A 15 4.00 4.12 9.94
N VAL A 16 3.97 5.45 10.02
CA VAL A 16 5.12 6.26 10.43
C VAL A 16 4.62 6.87 11.74
N TYR A 17 4.96 6.27 12.89
CA TYR A 17 4.58 6.62 14.27
C TYR A 17 3.63 7.84 14.41
N ASP A 18 2.32 7.65 14.15
CA ASP A 18 1.25 8.60 14.48
C ASP A 18 -0.10 7.87 14.37
N ASP A 19 -0.63 7.45 15.52
CA ASP A 19 -1.79 6.55 15.68
C ASP A 19 -3.15 7.22 15.45
N LEU A 20 -3.22 8.55 15.31
CA LEU A 20 -4.50 9.28 15.30
C LEU A 20 -5.13 9.44 13.90
N ASN A 21 -4.40 9.12 12.83
CA ASN A 21 -4.78 9.51 11.48
C ASN A 21 -5.10 8.29 10.59
N ARG A 22 -6.40 7.99 10.45
CA ARG A 22 -6.93 7.06 9.44
C ARG A 22 -6.47 7.49 8.03
N LYS A 23 -5.95 6.54 7.25
CA LYS A 23 -5.39 6.78 5.91
C LYS A 23 -6.05 5.87 4.87
N TRP A 24 -6.06 6.32 3.61
CA TRP A 24 -6.47 5.51 2.47
C TRP A 24 -5.22 4.95 1.81
N VAL A 25 -5.22 3.66 1.51
CA VAL A 25 -4.08 3.02 0.84
C VAL A 25 -4.54 2.35 -0.45
N HIS A 26 -3.80 2.65 -1.51
CA HIS A 26 -4.08 2.17 -2.87
C HIS A 26 -2.83 1.57 -3.49
N ILE A 27 -3.04 0.58 -4.35
CA ILE A 27 -2.03 0.13 -5.31
C ILE A 27 -2.42 0.68 -6.68
N TYR A 28 -1.52 1.47 -7.27
CA TYR A 28 -1.67 2.02 -8.61
C TYR A 28 -0.85 1.24 -9.61
N HIS A 29 -1.43 0.97 -10.78
CA HIS A 29 -0.73 0.45 -11.95
C HIS A 29 -0.59 1.54 -13.00
N HIS A 30 0.64 1.74 -13.47
CA HIS A 30 0.97 2.61 -14.58
C HIS A 30 1.17 1.75 -15.83
N SER A 31 0.12 1.62 -16.64
CA SER A 31 0.04 0.62 -17.71
C SER A 31 1.05 0.81 -18.84
N LEU A 32 1.47 2.05 -19.12
CA LEU A 32 2.45 2.34 -20.18
C LEU A 32 3.85 1.83 -19.86
N ASN A 33 4.24 1.92 -18.59
CA ASN A 33 5.56 1.50 -18.10
C ASN A 33 5.50 0.14 -17.41
N ASN A 34 4.29 -0.42 -17.30
CA ASN A 34 3.98 -1.62 -16.52
C ASN A 34 4.59 -1.60 -15.11
N THR A 35 4.49 -0.46 -14.42
CA THR A 35 5.00 -0.30 -13.05
C THR A 35 3.87 -0.18 -12.05
N PHE A 36 4.15 -0.56 -10.80
CA PHE A 36 3.20 -0.51 -9.70
C PHE A 36 3.74 0.32 -8.54
N ARG A 37 2.85 0.97 -7.78
CA ARG A 37 3.22 1.73 -6.58
C ARG A 37 2.13 1.70 -5.52
N VAL A 38 2.55 1.65 -4.26
CA VAL A 38 1.68 1.87 -3.10
C VAL A 38 1.62 3.36 -2.81
N VAL A 39 0.40 3.89 -2.68
CA VAL A 39 0.16 5.28 -2.28
C VAL A 39 -0.76 5.30 -1.07
N GLY A 40 -0.28 5.92 0.00
CA GLY A 40 -1.01 6.14 1.24
C GLY A 40 -1.31 7.62 1.40
N ARG A 41 -2.57 7.98 1.64
CA ARG A 41 -3.00 9.37 1.86
C ARG A 41 -3.68 9.55 3.21
N LYS A 42 -3.40 10.66 3.89
CA LYS A 42 -4.20 11.09 5.05
C LYS A 42 -5.62 11.41 4.62
N LEU A 43 -6.59 11.15 5.51
CA LEU A 43 -8.00 11.42 5.23
C LEU A 43 -8.36 12.90 5.23
N HIS A 44 -7.73 13.67 6.10
CA HIS A 44 -8.07 15.06 6.37
C HIS A 44 -7.74 16.00 5.20
N ASP A 45 -6.50 15.92 4.72
CA ASP A 45 -5.89 16.87 3.78
C ASP A 45 -5.42 16.19 2.48
N HIS A 46 -5.65 14.88 2.35
CA HIS A 46 -5.17 14.06 1.24
C HIS A 46 -3.64 14.05 1.05
N GLU A 47 -2.87 14.44 2.08
CA GLU A 47 -1.41 14.43 2.06
C GLU A 47 -0.89 13.03 1.78
N VAL A 48 0.03 12.91 0.83
CA VAL A 48 0.66 11.65 0.46
C VAL A 48 1.76 11.33 1.46
N VAL A 49 1.54 10.28 2.27
CA VAL A 49 2.48 9.81 3.29
C VAL A 49 3.20 8.51 2.91
N ILE A 50 2.71 7.79 1.90
CA ILE A 50 3.46 6.74 1.20
C ILE A 50 3.42 7.04 -0.28
N ASN A 51 4.58 6.97 -0.94
CA ASN A 51 4.68 6.85 -2.38
C ASN A 51 5.83 5.90 -2.71
N CYS A 52 5.56 4.59 -2.64
CA CYS A 52 6.57 3.54 -2.74
C CYS A 52 6.37 2.73 -4.01
N ALA A 53 7.40 2.63 -4.85
CA ALA A 53 7.39 1.71 -5.98
C ALA A 53 7.34 0.25 -5.49
N ILE A 54 6.57 -0.59 -6.19
CA ILE A 54 6.54 -2.04 -5.98
C ILE A 54 7.51 -2.65 -7.00
N LEU A 55 8.67 -3.05 -6.52
CA LEU A 55 9.72 -3.69 -7.32
C LEU A 55 9.60 -5.22 -7.18
N LYS A 56 9.93 -5.98 -8.22
CA LYS A 56 9.84 -7.46 -8.21
C LYS A 56 10.57 -8.13 -7.03
N ALA A 57 11.68 -7.55 -6.57
CA ALA A 57 12.46 -8.07 -5.44
C ALA A 57 11.97 -7.59 -4.06
N LEU A 58 10.89 -6.80 -3.99
CA LEU A 58 10.33 -6.29 -2.74
C LEU A 58 9.81 -7.45 -1.90
N LYS A 59 10.25 -7.50 -0.64
CA LYS A 59 9.83 -8.52 0.32
C LYS A 59 8.60 -8.03 1.08
N TYR A 60 7.44 -8.55 0.69
CA TYR A 60 6.18 -8.29 1.36
C TYR A 60 5.94 -9.32 2.48
N ASN A 61 5.65 -8.87 3.68
CA ASN A 61 5.48 -9.70 4.87
C ASN A 61 4.11 -9.43 5.53
N GLN A 62 3.30 -10.48 5.66
CA GLN A 62 2.03 -10.44 6.38
C GLN A 62 2.31 -10.86 7.84
N ALA A 63 2.74 -9.90 8.68
CA ALA A 63 3.19 -10.18 10.03
C ALA A 63 2.06 -10.62 10.97
N THR A 64 0.84 -10.12 10.76
CA THR A 64 -0.41 -10.61 11.37
C THR A 64 -1.54 -10.57 10.33
N PRO A 65 -2.73 -11.15 10.60
CA PRO A 65 -3.88 -11.08 9.69
C PRO A 65 -4.35 -9.67 9.32
N THR A 66 -3.95 -8.64 10.07
CA THR A 66 -4.30 -7.23 9.80
C THR A 66 -3.08 -6.32 9.81
N PHE A 67 -1.86 -6.84 9.95
CA PHE A 67 -0.65 -6.03 9.94
C PHE A 67 0.34 -6.55 8.91
N HIS A 68 0.52 -5.79 7.83
CA HIS A 68 1.44 -6.13 6.75
C HIS A 68 2.55 -5.08 6.65
N GLN A 69 3.74 -5.51 6.26
CA GLN A 69 4.90 -4.64 6.16
C GLN A 69 5.80 -5.02 4.98
N TRP A 70 6.55 -4.05 4.49
CA TRP A 70 7.61 -4.25 3.53
C TRP A 70 8.69 -3.18 3.71
N ARG A 71 9.82 -3.37 3.04
CA ARG A 71 10.97 -2.47 3.11
C ARG A 71 11.43 -2.08 1.71
N ASP A 72 11.76 -0.82 1.52
CA ASP A 72 12.57 -0.36 0.40
C ASP A 72 13.99 0.02 0.88
N ASN A 73 14.81 0.58 -0.01
CA ASN A 73 16.19 0.97 0.33
C ASN A 73 16.29 2.10 1.36
N LYS A 74 15.18 2.78 1.67
CA LYS A 74 15.13 3.97 2.55
C LYS A 74 14.50 3.65 3.90
N GLN A 75 13.39 2.93 3.91
CA GLN A 75 12.57 2.75 5.12
C GLN A 75 11.72 1.48 5.09
N VAL A 76 11.11 1.19 6.24
CA VAL A 76 10.07 0.18 6.39
C VAL A 76 8.71 0.87 6.33
N TYR A 77 7.77 0.24 5.64
CA TYR A 77 6.37 0.62 5.63
C TYR A 77 5.57 -0.46 6.36
N GLY A 78 4.67 -0.03 7.24
CA GLY A 78 3.71 -0.91 7.90
C GLY A 78 2.30 -0.39 7.67
N LEU A 79 1.37 -1.32 7.40
CA LEU A 79 -0.06 -1.06 7.26
C LEU A 79 -0.82 -1.86 8.31
N ASN A 80 -1.60 -1.17 9.14
CA ASN A 80 -2.56 -1.79 10.04
C ASN A 80 -3.98 -1.64 9.46
N PHE A 81 -4.55 -2.74 8.96
CA PHE A 81 -5.84 -2.77 8.27
C PHE A 81 -7.01 -2.76 9.27
N SER A 82 -8.13 -2.14 8.87
CA SER A 82 -9.35 -2.11 9.70
C SER A 82 -10.05 -3.47 9.83
N SER A 83 -9.79 -4.40 8.91
CA SER A 83 -10.35 -5.74 8.92
C SER A 83 -9.38 -6.72 8.25
N LYS A 84 -9.58 -8.01 8.55
CA LYS A 84 -8.85 -9.11 7.88
C LYS A 84 -9.15 -9.15 6.38
N ASP A 85 -10.42 -8.97 6.00
CA ASP A 85 -10.85 -9.01 4.60
C ASP A 85 -10.17 -7.90 3.77
N ASP A 86 -10.06 -6.68 4.31
CA ASP A 86 -9.34 -5.57 3.68
C ASP A 86 -7.85 -5.92 3.49
N ALA A 87 -7.25 -6.55 4.49
CA ALA A 87 -5.86 -6.97 4.47
C ALA A 87 -5.61 -8.04 3.39
N GLU A 88 -6.49 -9.04 3.29
CA GLU A 88 -6.41 -10.12 2.30
C GLU A 88 -6.57 -9.59 0.86
N VAL A 89 -7.54 -8.72 0.62
CA VAL A 89 -7.72 -8.06 -0.69
C VAL A 89 -6.48 -7.26 -1.09
N PHE A 90 -5.91 -6.51 -0.15
CA PHE A 90 -4.69 -5.75 -0.40
C PHE A 90 -3.49 -6.66 -0.67
N ALA A 91 -3.32 -7.73 0.11
CA ALA A 91 -2.25 -8.69 -0.06
C ALA A 91 -2.32 -9.39 -1.43
N ALA A 92 -3.51 -9.81 -1.86
CA ALA A 92 -3.69 -10.44 -3.17
C ALA A 92 -3.32 -9.49 -4.33
N ALA A 93 -3.64 -8.19 -4.22
CA ALA A 93 -3.21 -7.21 -5.21
C ALA A 93 -1.70 -6.92 -5.16
N MET A 94 -1.11 -6.86 -3.96
CA MET A 94 0.33 -6.67 -3.78
C MET A 94 1.12 -7.83 -4.39
N LEU A 95 0.72 -9.08 -4.12
CA LEU A 95 1.39 -10.26 -4.65
C LEU A 95 1.33 -10.32 -6.18
N ARG A 96 0.16 -10.04 -6.78
CA ARG A 96 0.03 -9.93 -8.25
C ARG A 96 0.91 -8.82 -8.85
N SER A 97 1.17 -7.76 -8.10
CA SER A 97 2.02 -6.65 -8.55
C SER A 97 3.53 -6.98 -8.45
N LEU A 98 3.90 -8.08 -7.78
CA LEU A 98 5.27 -8.55 -7.63
C LEU A 98 5.68 -9.57 -8.69
N GLU A 99 4.71 -10.15 -9.42
CA GLU A 99 4.91 -11.10 -10.53
C GLU A 99 5.53 -10.42 -11.76
#